data_AF-A0A6N9J118-F1
#
_entry.id   AF-A0A6N9J118-F1
#
_cell.length_a   1.000
_cell.length_b   1.000
_cell.length_c   1.000
_cell.angle_alpha   90.00
_cell.angle_beta   90.00
_cell.angle_gamma   90.00
#
_symmetry.space_group_name_H-M   'P 1'
#
loop_
_entity.id
_entity.type
_entity.pdbx_description
1 polymer ?
#
loop_
_entity_poly.entity_id
_entity_poly.type
_entity_poly.pdbx_seq_one_letter_code
_entity_poly.pdbx_strand_id
1 'polypeptide(L)'
;MMYRKIYCLPIISMCLFVFACAAGTTNISIQTAKNEIFKENSCNFPINPSNMLALVFSYKPTMRYLTNADDFCRFNFSDMLKKSVKESLIMTDGCEKVTLQDIEDALHRPETLNKRLNYLSEG
;
A
#
# COMPACT_ATOMS: atom_id res chain seq x y z
N MET A 1 -44.44 -18.38 17.96
CA MET A 1 -43.10 -17.92 17.56
C MET A 1 -42.98 -18.01 16.06
N MET A 2 -43.00 -16.84 15.40
CA MET A 2 -42.92 -16.66 13.96
C MET A 2 -41.45 -16.64 13.53
N TYR A 3 -41.06 -17.49 12.58
CA TYR A 3 -39.96 -17.14 11.68
C TYR A 3 -40.39 -17.45 10.24
N ARG A 4 -40.41 -16.36 9.48
CA ARG A 4 -41.14 -16.11 8.25
C ARG A 4 -40.22 -16.42 7.08
N LYS A 5 -40.65 -17.27 6.14
CA LYS A 5 -39.99 -17.46 4.84
C LYS A 5 -39.92 -16.12 4.10
N ILE A 6 -38.73 -15.55 3.88
CA ILE A 6 -38.55 -14.42 2.95
C ILE A 6 -37.21 -14.54 2.18
N TYR A 7 -37.33 -15.07 0.97
CA TYR A 7 -36.70 -14.72 -0.31
C TYR A 7 -35.24 -14.22 -0.38
N CYS A 8 -34.38 -15.06 -0.96
CA CYS A 8 -33.27 -14.65 -1.82
C CYS A 8 -33.84 -13.95 -3.07
N LEU A 9 -33.52 -12.67 -3.29
CA LEU A 9 -33.64 -12.00 -4.57
C LEU A 9 -32.47 -10.99 -4.72
N PRO A 10 -31.81 -10.93 -5.88
CA PRO A 10 -30.68 -10.06 -6.13
C PRO A 10 -31.17 -8.68 -6.55
N ILE A 11 -30.85 -7.63 -5.80
CA ILE A 11 -31.13 -6.26 -6.22
C ILE A 11 -29.94 -5.78 -7.07
N ILE A 12 -29.95 -6.20 -8.33
CA ILE A 12 -29.39 -5.40 -9.42
C ILE A 12 -30.43 -4.29 -9.64
N SER A 13 -30.14 -3.08 -9.19
CA SER A 13 -30.98 -1.92 -9.50
C SER A 13 -30.13 -0.67 -9.61
N MET A 14 -29.91 -0.28 -10.87
CA MET A 14 -29.66 1.08 -11.36
C MET A 14 -29.11 2.12 -10.36
N CYS A 15 -27.82 2.39 -10.45
CA CYS A 15 -27.32 3.76 -10.39
C CYS A 15 -26.63 4.09 -11.74
N LEU A 16 -27.40 4.01 -12.82
CA LEU A 16 -27.15 4.81 -14.01
C LEU A 16 -27.88 6.14 -13.80
N PHE A 17 -27.22 7.24 -14.19
CA PHE A 17 -27.61 8.64 -14.03
C PHE A 17 -27.42 9.16 -12.59
N VAL A 18 -26.50 10.08 -12.29
CA VAL A 18 -26.25 11.37 -12.96
C VAL A 18 -24.81 11.80 -12.67
N PHE A 19 -23.98 11.99 -13.69
CA PHE A 19 -22.94 13.02 -13.69
C PHE A 19 -22.75 13.50 -15.13
N ALA A 20 -23.66 14.37 -15.57
CA ALA A 20 -23.35 15.32 -16.62
C ALA A 20 -22.37 16.34 -16.01
N CYS A 21 -21.07 16.09 -16.12
CA CYS A 21 -20.08 17.12 -15.84
C CYS A 21 -19.93 17.95 -17.11
N ALA A 22 -20.50 19.15 -17.07
CA ALA A 22 -20.39 20.15 -18.13
C ALA A 22 -18.92 20.50 -18.42
N ALA A 23 -18.63 20.74 -19.69
CA ALA A 23 -17.39 21.30 -20.17
C ALA A 23 -17.07 22.63 -19.46
N GLY A 24 -15.97 22.66 -18.73
CA GLY A 24 -15.31 23.87 -18.26
C GLY A 24 -13.84 23.79 -18.63
N THR A 25 -13.46 24.37 -19.76
CA THR A 25 -12.07 24.56 -20.15
C THR A 25 -11.41 25.53 -19.16
N THR A 26 -10.69 25.00 -18.19
CA THR A 26 -9.72 25.78 -17.43
C THR A 26 -8.34 25.43 -17.95
N ASN A 27 -7.74 26.37 -18.67
CA ASN A 27 -6.33 26.35 -19.04
C ASN A 27 -5.51 26.43 -17.74
N ILE A 28 -5.17 25.28 -17.17
CA ILE A 28 -4.16 25.25 -16.11
C ILE A 28 -2.80 25.23 -16.81
N SER A 29 -2.27 26.44 -17.01
CA SER A 29 -0.86 26.67 -17.29
C SER A 29 -0.03 26.12 -16.12
N ILE A 30 0.43 24.88 -16.22
CA ILE A 30 1.45 24.36 -15.32
C ILE A 30 2.76 25.02 -15.75
N GLN A 31 3.07 26.15 -15.12
CA GLN A 31 4.40 26.73 -15.16
C GLN A 31 5.39 25.73 -14.59
N THR A 32 6.46 25.57 -15.34
CA THR A 32 7.63 24.74 -15.11
C THR A 32 8.21 24.97 -13.71
N ALA A 33 7.94 24.09 -12.76
CA ALA A 33 8.85 23.89 -11.64
C ALA A 33 9.98 22.99 -12.15
N LYS A 34 11.10 23.65 -12.45
CA LYS A 34 12.42 23.08 -12.72
C LYS A 34 12.78 22.13 -11.58
N ASN A 35 12.37 20.87 -11.65
CA ASN A 35 12.92 19.85 -10.78
C ASN A 35 14.28 19.49 -11.34
N GLU A 36 15.28 19.94 -10.61
CA GLU A 36 16.68 19.60 -10.75
C GLU A 36 16.83 18.13 -11.11
N ILE A 37 17.71 17.87 -12.08
CA ILE A 37 18.20 16.54 -12.39
C ILE A 37 19.01 16.09 -11.17
N PHE A 38 18.29 15.66 -10.13
CA PHE A 38 18.85 14.94 -9.01
C PHE A 38 19.23 13.58 -9.58
N LYS A 39 20.52 13.30 -9.56
CA LYS A 39 21.12 12.06 -10.05
C LYS A 39 20.24 10.88 -9.63
N GLU A 40 19.55 10.30 -10.61
CA GLU A 40 18.54 9.27 -10.46
C GLU A 40 19.22 7.97 -10.00
N ASN A 41 19.44 7.85 -8.70
CA ASN A 41 19.44 6.54 -8.08
C ASN A 41 17.96 6.15 -7.94
N SER A 42 17.33 5.74 -9.04
CA SER A 42 15.92 5.35 -9.06
C SER A 42 15.73 4.19 -8.08
N CYS A 43 15.07 4.45 -6.95
CA CYS A 43 14.72 3.38 -6.02
C CYS A 43 13.74 2.42 -6.71
N ASN A 44 14.17 1.17 -6.90
CA ASN A 44 13.33 0.13 -7.49
C ASN A 44 12.48 -0.54 -6.42
N PHE A 45 11.32 0.03 -6.12
CA PHE A 45 10.41 -0.53 -5.12
C PHE A 45 9.80 -1.86 -5.59
N PRO A 46 9.66 -2.86 -4.70
CA PRO A 46 9.13 -4.18 -5.06
C PRO A 46 7.62 -4.15 -5.34
N ILE A 47 6.93 -3.11 -4.85
CA ILE A 47 5.51 -2.85 -5.08
C ILE A 47 5.27 -1.33 -5.13
N ASN A 48 4.14 -0.92 -5.70
CA ASN A 48 3.60 0.41 -5.43
C ASN A 48 3.09 0.46 -3.98
N PRO A 49 3.59 1.37 -3.11
CA PRO A 49 3.22 1.41 -1.70
C PRO A 49 1.72 1.69 -1.47
N SER A 50 1.03 2.34 -2.41
CA SER A 50 -0.43 2.56 -2.33
C SER A 50 -1.26 1.32 -2.70
N ASN A 51 -0.64 0.25 -3.19
CA ASN A 51 -1.33 -0.98 -3.58
C ASN A 51 -1.23 -2.01 -2.44
N MET A 52 -2.18 -1.95 -1.51
CA MET A 52 -2.25 -2.88 -0.37
C MET A 52 -2.47 -4.34 -0.79
N LEU A 53 -3.12 -4.58 -1.93
CA LEU A 53 -3.26 -5.94 -2.45
C LEU A 53 -1.89 -6.51 -2.89
N ALA A 54 -1.08 -5.69 -3.56
CA ALA A 54 0.29 -6.07 -3.92
C ALA A 54 1.15 -6.31 -2.68
N LEU A 55 0.94 -5.57 -1.58
CA LEU A 55 1.62 -5.83 -0.30
C LEU A 55 1.33 -7.22 0.25
N VAL A 56 0.08 -7.69 0.15
CA VAL A 56 -0.29 -9.04 0.63
C VAL A 56 0.44 -10.12 -0.18
N PHE A 57 0.51 -9.99 -1.50
CA PHE A 57 1.16 -10.99 -2.36
C PHE A 57 2.69 -10.92 -2.32
N SER A 58 3.25 -9.73 -2.17
CA SER A 58 4.70 -9.48 -2.17
C SER A 58 5.23 -9.15 -0.77
N TYR A 59 4.58 -9.64 0.29
CA TYR A 59 4.90 -9.27 1.66
C TYR A 59 6.36 -9.53 2.04
N LYS A 60 6.82 -10.77 1.80
CA LYS A 60 8.20 -11.17 2.08
C LYS A 60 9.23 -10.39 1.25
N PRO A 61 9.07 -10.25 -0.08
CA PRO A 61 9.93 -9.35 -0.88
C PRO A 61 9.96 -7.91 -0.39
N THR A 62 8.81 -7.35 0.00
CA THR A 62 8.69 -6.00 0.54
C THR A 62 9.47 -5.82 1.83
N MET A 63 9.33 -6.75 2.78
CA MET A 63 10.08 -6.70 4.03
C MET A 63 11.58 -6.92 3.83
N ARG A 64 11.96 -7.79 2.88
CA ARG A 64 13.37 -8.00 2.48
C ARG A 64 13.97 -6.73 1.86
N TYR A 65 13.21 -6.01 1.05
CA TYR A 65 13.63 -4.71 0.50
C TYR A 65 13.89 -3.69 1.60
N LEU A 66 12.95 -3.57 2.55
CA LEU A 66 13.11 -2.67 3.70
C LEU A 66 14.32 -3.03 4.58
N THR A 67 14.73 -4.29 4.59
CA THR A 67 15.89 -4.77 5.36
C THR A 67 17.23 -4.50 4.66
N ASN A 68 17.28 -4.60 3.32
CA ASN A 68 18.54 -4.72 2.57
C ASN A 68 18.80 -3.57 1.57
N ALA A 69 17.80 -2.77 1.20
CA ALA A 69 18.00 -1.68 0.25
C ALA A 69 18.85 -0.54 0.85
N ASP A 70 19.39 0.32 -0.02
CA ASP A 70 20.08 1.54 0.40
C ASP A 70 19.21 2.39 1.33
N ASP A 71 19.83 3.01 2.33
CA ASP A 71 19.15 3.77 3.39
C ASP A 71 18.15 4.78 2.82
N PHE A 72 18.56 5.57 1.84
CA PHE A 72 17.66 6.53 1.18
C PHE A 72 16.39 5.87 0.64
N CYS A 73 16.52 4.72 -0.01
CA CYS A 73 15.41 4.03 -0.64
C CYS A 73 14.52 3.30 0.36
N ARG A 74 15.11 2.58 1.33
CA ARG A 74 14.33 1.84 2.35
C ARG A 74 13.55 2.79 3.25
N PHE A 75 14.13 3.92 3.67
CA PHE A 75 13.43 4.85 4.56
C PHE A 75 12.30 5.57 3.82
N ASN A 76 12.55 6.08 2.62
CA ASN A 76 11.52 6.71 1.79
C ASN A 76 10.36 5.74 1.49
N PHE A 77 10.68 4.51 1.08
CA PHE A 77 9.68 3.48 0.85
C PHE A 77 8.90 3.13 2.12
N SER A 78 9.57 3.06 3.28
CA SER A 78 8.93 2.75 4.55
C SER A 78 7.91 3.81 4.97
N ASP A 79 8.20 5.09 4.75
CA ASP A 79 7.29 6.19 5.10
C ASP A 79 6.03 6.15 4.24
N MET A 80 6.20 5.94 2.92
CA MET A 80 5.09 5.74 2.00
C MET A 80 4.23 4.54 2.40
N LEU A 81 4.88 3.41 2.69
CA LEU A 81 4.18 2.17 3.03
C LEU A 81 3.44 2.28 4.38
N LYS A 82 4.07 2.85 5.41
CA LYS A 82 3.45 3.11 6.72
C LYS A 82 2.20 3.98 6.57
N LYS A 83 2.26 5.01 5.72
CA LYS A 83 1.11 5.87 5.43
C LYS A 83 -0.02 5.07 4.78
N SER A 84 0.28 4.33 3.71
CA SER A 84 -0.72 3.54 3.01
C SER A 84 -1.34 2.43 3.86
N VAL A 85 -0.57 1.83 4.78
CA VAL A 85 -1.08 0.84 5.76
C VAL A 85 -2.09 1.48 6.71
N LYS A 86 -1.80 2.67 7.26
CA LYS A 86 -2.71 3.39 8.17
C LYS A 86 -3.97 3.90 7.48
N GLU A 87 -3.87 4.25 6.20
CA GLU A 87 -5.00 4.75 5.40
C GLU A 87 -5.79 3.60 4.73
N SER A 88 -5.36 2.36 4.89
CA SER A 88 -5.95 1.19 4.23
C SER A 88 -7.33 0.87 4.78
N LEU A 89 -8.34 0.86 3.91
CA LEU A 89 -9.69 0.41 4.25
C LEU A 89 -9.87 -1.11 4.21
N ILE A 90 -8.86 -1.85 3.72
CA ILE A 90 -8.93 -3.31 3.56
C ILE A 90 -8.20 -4.08 4.67
N MET A 91 -7.43 -3.39 5.51
CA MET A 91 -6.73 -4.00 6.63
C MET A 91 -7.56 -3.90 7.91
N THR A 92 -7.58 -4.98 8.69
CA THR A 92 -8.10 -4.95 10.06
C THR A 92 -7.07 -4.35 11.00
N ASP A 93 -7.50 -3.79 12.13
CA ASP A 93 -6.63 -3.18 13.15
C ASP A 93 -5.48 -4.11 13.59
N GLY A 94 -5.74 -5.42 13.67
CA GLY A 94 -4.72 -6.41 14.00
C GLY A 94 -3.66 -6.55 12.91
N CYS A 95 -4.09 -6.60 11.64
CA CYS A 95 -3.18 -6.68 10.50
C CYS A 95 -2.38 -5.38 10.34
N GLU A 96 -3.01 -4.23 10.58
CA GLU A 96 -2.34 -2.92 10.56
C GLU A 96 -1.19 -2.89 11.56
N LYS A 97 -1.47 -3.18 12.84
CA LYS A 97 -0.46 -3.15 13.90
C LYS A 97 0.72 -4.08 13.62
N VAL A 98 0.43 -5.32 13.20
CA VAL A 98 1.47 -6.29 12.86
C VAL A 98 2.30 -5.80 11.67
N THR A 99 1.66 -5.26 10.63
CA THR A 99 2.37 -4.77 9.45
C THR A 99 3.25 -3.56 9.76
N LEU A 100 2.76 -2.61 10.55
CA LEU A 100 3.56 -1.47 10.99
C LEU A 100 4.76 -1.91 11.84
N GLN A 101 4.56 -2.89 12.72
CA GLN A 101 5.64 -3.48 13.52
C GLN A 101 6.65 -4.24 12.63
N ASP A 102 6.18 -4.97 11.63
CA ASP A 102 7.04 -5.68 10.70
C ASP A 102 7.88 -4.72 9.85
N ILE A 103 7.32 -3.58 9.41
CA ILE A 103 8.08 -2.51 8.76
C ILE A 103 9.16 -1.95 9.70
N GLU A 104 8.81 -1.67 10.96
CA GLU A 104 9.76 -1.15 11.93
C GLU A 104 10.89 -2.14 12.22
N ASP A 105 10.55 -3.42 12.36
CA ASP A 105 11.55 -4.46 12.58
C ASP A 105 12.39 -4.72 11.34
N ALA A 106 11.84 -4.57 10.12
CA ALA A 106 12.65 -4.61 8.91
C ALA A 106 13.70 -3.50 8.92
N LEU A 107 13.34 -2.31 9.42
CA LEU A 107 14.23 -1.17 9.45
C LEU A 107 15.32 -1.28 10.54
N HIS A 108 14.99 -1.81 11.71
CA HIS A 108 15.82 -1.66 12.91
C HIS A 108 16.16 -2.96 13.64
N ARG A 109 15.39 -4.03 13.42
CA ARG A 109 15.51 -5.33 14.12
C ARG A 109 15.30 -6.50 13.16
N PRO A 110 16.07 -6.59 12.06
CA PRO A 110 15.81 -7.55 10.99
C PRO A 110 15.92 -9.00 11.47
N GLU A 111 16.75 -9.29 12.48
CA GLU A 111 16.82 -10.61 13.12
C GLU A 111 15.51 -11.00 13.82
N THR A 112 14.83 -10.03 14.42
CA THR A 112 13.52 -10.22 15.07
C THR A 112 12.45 -10.48 14.02
N LEU A 113 12.46 -9.71 12.93
CA LEU A 113 11.56 -9.93 11.80
C LEU A 113 11.77 -11.29 11.14
N ASN A 114 13.03 -11.68 10.92
CA ASN A 114 13.37 -12.93 10.24
C ASN A 114 12.86 -14.16 11.00
N LYS A 115 12.92 -14.13 12.34
CA LYS A 115 12.34 -15.18 13.19
C LYS A 115 10.82 -15.28 13.03
N ARG A 116 10.11 -14.16 12.85
CA ARG A 116 8.65 -14.18 12.63
C ARG A 116 8.28 -14.65 11.23
N LEU A 117 8.96 -14.15 10.21
CA LEU A 117 8.61 -14.42 8.81
C LEU A 117 9.13 -15.75 8.28
N ASN A 118 9.95 -16.46 9.08
CA ASN A 118 10.62 -17.70 8.69
C ASN A 118 11.24 -17.54 7.30
N TYR A 119 12.08 -16.52 7.11
CA TYR A 119 13.03 -16.59 6.01
C TYR A 119 13.94 -17.76 6.34
N LEU A 120 13.67 -18.92 5.74
CA LEU A 120 14.68 -19.97 5.68
C LEU A 120 15.96 -19.29 5.20
N SER A 121 17.07 -19.58 5.86
CA SER A 121 18.40 -19.19 5.41
C SER A 121 18.57 -19.71 3.97
N GLU A 122 18.18 -18.91 2.99
CA GLU A 122 18.60 -19.06 1.61
C GLU A 122 20.06 -18.59 1.61
N GLY A 123 20.94 -19.50 2.02
CA GLY A 123 22.38 -19.42 1.84
C GLY A 123 22.79 -19.75 0.43
#